data_AF-A0A842ZXX6-F1
#
_entry.id   AF-A0A842ZXX6-F1
#
_cell.length_a   1.000
_cell.length_b   1.000
_cell.length_c   1.000
_cell.angle_alpha   90.00
_cell.angle_beta   90.00
_cell.angle_gamma   90.00
#
_symmetry.space_group_name_H-M   'P 1'
#
loop_
_entity.id
_entity.type
_entity.pdbx_description
1 polymer ?
#
loop_
_entity_poly.entity_id
_entity_poly.type
_entity_poly.pdbx_seq_one_letter_code
_entity_poly.pdbx_strand_id
1 'polypeptide(L)'
;MMVFIHTNGHRHDLPQYSRNIVVKLPFPTNSSIELAKFAKQALGKIFRKGFHYKKAGVIVMDFSPENQKQLKIFENSNAKHVPLMRAIDKINASFGQQKIKLASQDLRKVWKMKQEKLSPRYTTNLNEIITIHV
;
A
#
# COMPACT_ATOMS: atom_id res chain seq x y z
N MET A 1 8.80 6.16 9.87
CA MET A 1 7.67 5.70 9.04
C MET A 1 6.35 6.10 9.70
N MET A 2 5.43 6.71 8.97
CA MET A 2 4.11 7.10 9.44
C MET A 2 3.04 6.19 8.86
N VAL A 3 2.08 5.74 9.67
CA VAL A 3 0.91 4.98 9.23
C VAL A 3 -0.32 5.79 9.57
N PHE A 4 -1.25 5.91 8.62
CA PHE A 4 -2.48 6.66 8.79
C PHE A 4 -3.69 5.86 8.32
N ILE A 5 -4.83 6.10 8.97
CA ILE A 5 -6.13 5.56 8.58
C ILE A 5 -7.22 6.62 8.79
N HIS A 6 -8.20 6.64 7.89
CA HIS A 6 -9.36 7.51 8.05
C HIS A 6 -10.62 6.94 7.39
N THR A 7 -11.77 7.30 7.98
CA THR A 7 -13.12 7.02 7.46
C THR A 7 -13.49 7.98 6.33
N ASN A 8 -14.69 7.78 5.75
CA ASN A 8 -15.23 8.69 4.75
C ASN A 8 -15.90 9.90 5.40
N GLY A 9 -15.23 11.06 5.39
CA GLY A 9 -15.78 12.29 5.98
C GLY A 9 -17.10 12.78 5.36
N HIS A 10 -17.44 12.34 4.14
CA HIS A 10 -18.70 12.68 3.46
C HIS A 10 -19.87 11.74 3.79
N ARG A 11 -19.67 10.77 4.69
CA ARG A 11 -20.66 9.74 5.01
C ARG A 11 -21.16 9.94 6.45
N HIS A 12 -22.17 10.79 6.63
CA HIS A 12 -22.66 11.21 7.95
C HIS A 12 -23.48 10.16 8.69
N ASP A 13 -23.96 9.12 7.99
CA ASP A 13 -24.71 7.99 8.56
C ASP A 13 -23.84 7.04 9.41
N LEU A 14 -22.52 7.17 9.37
CA LEU A 14 -21.59 6.28 10.08
C LEU A 14 -20.63 7.03 11.02
N PRO A 15 -20.16 6.37 12.09
CA PRO A 15 -19.11 6.89 12.96
C PRO A 15 -17.85 7.29 12.19
N GLN A 16 -17.33 8.48 12.51
CA GLN A 16 -16.14 9.04 11.89
C GLN A 16 -14.92 8.82 12.78
N TYR A 17 -13.80 8.45 12.17
CA TYR A 17 -12.53 8.28 12.85
C TYR A 17 -11.36 8.49 11.90
N SER A 18 -10.36 9.22 12.38
CA SER A 18 -9.10 9.46 11.69
C SER A 18 -7.98 9.44 12.72
N ARG A 19 -6.90 8.72 12.41
CA ARG A 19 -5.70 8.72 13.26
C ARG A 19 -4.47 8.39 12.43
N ASN A 20 -3.35 8.93 12.88
CA ASN A 20 -2.03 8.59 12.38
C ASN A 20 -1.09 8.27 13.55
N ILE A 21 -0.01 7.57 13.26
CA ILE A 21 1.08 7.29 14.18
C ILE A 21 2.40 7.31 13.42
N VAL A 22 3.42 7.88 14.04
CA VAL A 22 4.81 7.83 13.55
C VAL A 22 5.56 6.79 14.36
N VAL A 23 6.15 5.81 13.69
CA VAL A 23 7.00 4.78 14.27
C VAL A 23 8.41 4.96 13.74
N LYS A 24 9.37 5.04 14.67
CA LYS A 24 10.79 4.98 14.35
C LYS A 24 11.17 3.53 14.08
N LEU A 25 11.73 3.27 12.91
CA LEU A 25 12.24 1.94 12.59
C LEU A 25 13.54 1.71 13.40
N PRO A 26 13.78 0.48 13.88
CA PRO A 26 14.99 0.18 14.64
C PRO A 26 16.27 0.34 13.82
N PHE A 27 16.18 0.20 12.50
CA PHE A 27 17.29 0.34 11.55
C PHE A 27 16.77 0.82 10.18
N PRO A 28 17.62 1.44 9.35
CA PRO A 28 17.27 1.74 7.97
C PRO A 28 17.10 0.43 7.18
N THR A 29 16.02 0.34 6.40
CA THR A 29 15.71 -0.85 5.59
C THR A 29 14.99 -0.48 4.30
N ASN A 30 15.34 -1.17 3.22
CA ASN A 30 14.64 -1.16 1.94
C ASN A 30 13.87 -2.47 1.69
N SER A 31 13.75 -3.34 2.70
CA SER A 31 13.00 -4.59 2.58
C SER A 31 11.51 -4.35 2.68
N SER A 32 10.79 -4.62 1.59
CA SER A 32 9.32 -4.55 1.55
C SER A 32 8.66 -5.44 2.61
N ILE A 33 9.30 -6.56 2.96
CA ILE A 33 8.81 -7.51 3.98
C ILE A 33 8.85 -6.88 5.37
N GLU A 34 9.98 -6.25 5.72
CA GLU A 34 10.17 -5.61 7.02
C GLU A 34 9.27 -4.37 7.16
N LEU A 35 9.20 -3.55 6.11
CA LEU A 35 8.30 -2.39 6.07
C LEU A 35 6.84 -2.81 6.26
N ALA A 36 6.38 -3.85 5.57
CA ALA A 36 5.02 -4.38 5.73
C ALA A 36 4.77 -4.90 7.16
N LYS A 37 5.75 -5.58 7.76
CA LYS A 37 5.68 -6.07 9.14
C LYS A 37 5.49 -4.92 10.13
N PHE A 38 6.36 -3.90 10.07
CA PHE A 38 6.26 -2.75 10.97
C PHE A 38 5.00 -1.91 10.72
N ALA A 39 4.58 -1.77 9.46
CA ALA A 39 3.35 -1.07 9.12
C ALA A 39 2.11 -1.76 9.69
N LYS A 40 2.05 -3.10 9.63
CA LYS A 40 0.96 -3.88 10.24
C LYS A 40 0.91 -3.71 11.76
N GLN A 41 2.07 -3.72 12.42
CA GLN A 41 2.15 -3.46 13.87
C GLN A 41 1.68 -2.06 14.23
N ALA A 42 2.11 -1.04 13.49
CA ALA A 42 1.69 0.35 13.69
C ALA A 42 0.19 0.53 13.45
N LEU A 43 -0.35 -0.10 12.40
CA LEU A 43 -1.77 -0.11 12.10
C LEU A 43 -2.59 -0.70 13.25
N GLY A 44 -2.13 -1.80 13.84
CA GLY A 44 -2.78 -2.43 14.99
C GLY A 44 -2.97 -1.50 16.20
N LYS A 45 -2.11 -0.49 16.37
CA LYS A 45 -2.21 0.49 17.47
C LYS A 45 -3.28 1.56 17.24
N ILE A 46 -3.58 1.87 15.98
CA ILE A 46 -4.53 2.94 15.62
C ILE A 46 -5.87 2.41 15.12
N PHE A 47 -5.94 1.15 14.72
CA PHE A 47 -7.15 0.50 14.23
C PHE A 47 -8.20 0.34 15.34
N ARG A 48 -9.46 0.64 15.02
CA ARG A 48 -10.61 0.45 15.89
C ARG A 48 -11.68 -0.34 15.15
N LYS A 49 -12.15 -1.42 15.76
CA LYS A 49 -13.27 -2.22 15.22
C LYS A 49 -14.55 -1.36 15.23
N GLY A 50 -15.43 -1.57 14.23
CA GLY A 50 -16.70 -0.87 14.10
C GLY A 50 -16.67 0.38 13.21
N PHE A 51 -15.50 0.81 12.74
CA PHE A 51 -15.39 1.93 11.80
C PHE A 51 -15.22 1.45 10.35
N HIS A 52 -15.87 2.16 9.43
CA HIS A 52 -15.77 1.91 7.99
C HIS A 52 -14.66 2.78 7.38
N TYR A 53 -13.44 2.26 7.43
CA TYR A 53 -12.27 2.94 6.86
C TYR A 53 -12.37 3.07 5.35
N LYS A 54 -12.11 4.29 4.84
CA LYS A 54 -12.09 4.57 3.40
C LYS A 54 -10.69 4.47 2.82
N LYS A 55 -9.68 4.91 3.58
CA LYS A 55 -8.30 4.97 3.12
C LYS A 55 -7.35 4.71 4.28
N ALA A 56 -6.30 4.00 3.96
CA ALA A 56 -5.15 3.74 4.81
C ALA A 56 -3.89 3.92 3.96
N GLY A 57 -2.78 4.24 4.60
CA GLY A 57 -1.51 4.34 3.90
C GLY A 57 -0.33 4.40 4.84
N VAL A 58 0.85 4.26 4.22
CA VAL A 58 2.14 4.32 4.87
C VAL A 58 2.96 5.39 4.16
N ILE A 59 3.60 6.25 4.94
CA ILE A 59 4.55 7.25 4.45
C ILE A 59 5.91 6.88 5.03
N VAL A 60 6.86 6.57 4.16
CA VAL A 60 8.25 6.37 4.53
C VAL A 60 8.94 7.73 4.50
N MET A 61 9.72 8.00 5.54
CA MET A 61 10.41 9.26 5.79
C MET A 61 11.78 8.92 6.40
N ASP A 62 12.69 9.90 6.45
CA ASP A 62 14.04 9.73 7.00
C ASP A 62 14.86 8.72 6.17
N PHE A 63 15.08 9.08 4.90
CA PHE A 63 15.82 8.24 3.95
C PHE A 63 17.32 8.40 4.16
N SER A 64 18.03 7.28 4.17
CA SER A 64 19.50 7.23 4.23
C SER A 64 20.07 6.51 3.00
N PRO A 65 21.25 6.90 2.49
CA PRO A 65 21.93 6.17 1.43
C PRO A 65 22.20 4.70 1.81
N GLU A 66 22.02 3.76 0.88
CA GLU A 66 22.20 2.31 1.14
C GLU A 66 23.64 1.97 1.57
N ASN A 67 24.62 2.73 1.06
CA ASN A 67 26.04 2.59 1.36
C ASN A 67 26.48 3.26 2.68
N GLN A 68 25.61 4.03 3.33
CA GLN A 68 25.91 4.78 4.55
C GLN A 68 24.92 4.42 5.66
N LYS A 69 24.85 3.14 6.01
CA LYS A 69 24.01 2.65 7.11
C LYS A 69 24.85 2.32 8.33
N GLN A 70 24.46 2.89 9.47
CA GLN A 70 24.99 2.48 10.77
C GLN A 70 24.41 1.13 11.15
N LEU A 71 25.27 0.12 11.33
CA LEU A 71 24.87 -1.17 11.86
C LEU A 71 24.79 -1.10 13.38
N LYS A 72 23.77 -1.77 13.94
CA LYS A 72 23.70 -2.01 15.39
C LYS A 72 24.30 -3.37 15.72
N ILE A 73 24.62 -3.60 16.98
CA ILE A 73 25.16 -4.90 17.42
C ILE A 73 24.08 -5.98 17.40
N PHE A 74 22.82 -5.63 17.76
CA PHE A 74 21.75 -6.61 17.99
C PHE A 74 20.59 -6.55 16.99
N GLU A 75 20.23 -5.36 16.51
CA GLU A 75 19.05 -5.17 15.66
C GLU A 75 19.45 -4.65 14.28
N ASN A 76 19.47 -5.53 13.29
CA ASN A 76 19.71 -5.16 11.90
C ASN A 76 18.67 -5.76 10.97
N SER A 77 18.54 -5.16 9.79
CA SER A 77 17.81 -5.75 8.68
C SER A 77 18.45 -7.10 8.30
N ASN A 78 17.63 -8.06 7.92
CA ASN A 78 18.14 -9.37 7.50
C ASN A 78 18.94 -9.22 6.20
N ALA A 79 20.23 -9.55 6.24
CA ALA A 79 21.12 -9.44 5.09
C ALA A 79 20.63 -10.23 3.85
N LYS A 80 19.89 -11.33 4.05
CA LYS A 80 19.29 -12.13 2.98
C LYS A 80 18.21 -11.37 2.20
N HIS A 81 17.62 -10.32 2.78
CA HIS A 81 16.61 -9.52 2.09
C HIS A 81 17.20 -8.68 0.95
N VAL A 82 18.47 -8.29 1.02
CA VAL A 82 19.10 -7.45 -0.03
C VAL A 82 19.10 -8.14 -1.40
N PRO A 83 19.67 -9.35 -1.58
CA PRO A 83 19.63 -10.03 -2.87
C PRO A 83 18.20 -10.41 -3.28
N LEU A 84 17.34 -10.72 -2.31
CA LEU A 84 15.93 -11.05 -2.57
C LEU A 84 15.15 -9.85 -3.14
N MET A 85 15.25 -8.67 -2.52
CA MET A 85 14.57 -7.47 -3.02
C MET A 85 15.08 -7.10 -4.41
N ARG A 86 16.40 -7.16 -4.64
CA ARG A 86 16.98 -6.94 -5.98
C ARG A 86 16.44 -7.89 -7.04
N ALA A 87 16.27 -9.17 -6.70
CA ALA A 87 15.68 -10.15 -7.62
C ALA A 87 14.20 -9.84 -7.92
N ILE A 88 13.42 -9.49 -6.89
CA ILE A 88 12.01 -9.09 -7.03
C ILE A 88 11.89 -7.85 -7.92
N ASP A 89 12.71 -6.83 -7.67
CA ASP A 89 12.70 -5.58 -8.42
C ASP A 89 13.09 -5.81 -9.88
N LYS A 90 14.10 -6.65 -10.14
CA LYS A 90 14.50 -7.03 -11.49
C LYS A 90 13.35 -7.69 -12.25
N ILE A 91 12.65 -8.63 -11.63
CA ILE A 91 11.52 -9.33 -12.26
C ILE A 91 10.37 -8.36 -12.52
N ASN A 92 10.05 -7.49 -11.56
CA ASN A 92 9.02 -6.47 -11.72
C ASN A 92 9.38 -5.41 -12.79
N ALA A 93 10.66 -5.12 -12.99
CA ALA A 93 11.11 -4.23 -14.07
C ALA A 93 10.98 -4.91 -15.44
N SER A 94 11.33 -6.20 -15.56
CA SER A 94 11.30 -6.92 -16.84
C SER A 94 9.92 -7.34 -17.30
N PHE A 95 9.04 -7.78 -16.40
CA PHE A 95 7.74 -8.38 -16.75
C PHE A 95 6.54 -7.47 -16.49
N GLY A 96 6.81 -6.22 -16.13
CA GLY A 96 5.80 -5.22 -15.77
C GLY A 96 5.63 -5.09 -14.25
N GLN A 97 5.18 -3.90 -13.85
CA GLN A 97 5.05 -3.56 -12.43
C GLN A 97 4.16 -4.56 -11.69
N GLN A 98 4.56 -4.90 -10.47
CA GLN A 98 3.76 -5.69 -9.53
C GLN A 98 3.42 -7.12 -9.99
N LYS A 99 4.28 -7.77 -10.78
CA LYS A 99 4.16 -9.20 -11.13
C LYS A 99 4.49 -10.10 -9.95
N ILE A 100 5.54 -9.78 -9.21
CA ILE A 100 5.85 -10.39 -7.91
C ILE A 100 5.44 -9.43 -6.80
N LYS A 101 4.64 -9.96 -5.88
CA LYS A 101 4.08 -9.23 -4.74
C LYS A 101 4.29 -10.03 -3.46
N LEU A 102 4.23 -9.34 -2.33
CA LEU A 102 4.10 -10.01 -1.04
C LEU A 102 2.74 -10.71 -0.96
N ALA A 103 2.69 -11.91 -0.38
CA ALA A 103 1.45 -12.67 -0.21
C ALA A 103 0.38 -11.94 0.61
N SER A 104 0.79 -10.96 1.44
CA SER A 104 -0.13 -10.09 2.19
C SER A 104 -0.80 -9.01 1.33
N GLN A 105 -0.41 -8.85 0.06
CA GLN A 105 -1.01 -7.91 -0.88
C GLN A 105 -2.11 -8.60 -1.69
N ASP A 106 -3.03 -7.82 -2.25
CA ASP A 106 -4.05 -8.33 -3.15
C ASP A 106 -3.40 -8.86 -4.44
N LEU A 107 -3.49 -10.18 -4.64
CA LEU A 107 -2.98 -10.89 -5.81
C LEU A 107 -3.76 -10.57 -7.09
N ARG A 108 -5.03 -10.15 -6.96
CA ARG A 108 -5.92 -9.91 -8.11
C ARG A 108 -5.89 -8.47 -8.61
N LYS A 109 -5.49 -7.50 -7.77
CA LYS A 109 -5.56 -6.06 -8.10
C LYS A 109 -4.18 -5.42 -8.10
N VAL A 110 -3.72 -4.96 -9.27
CA VAL A 110 -2.45 -4.22 -9.45
C VAL A 110 -2.66 -2.71 -9.32
N TRP A 111 -3.78 -2.20 -9.83
CA TRP A 111 -4.33 -0.87 -9.54
C TRP A 111 -5.74 -0.88 -10.12
N LYS A 112 -6.76 -0.44 -9.37
CA LYS A 112 -8.10 -0.23 -9.93
C LYS A 112 -8.49 1.21 -9.71
N MET A 113 -8.65 1.95 -10.80
CA MET A 113 -9.31 3.25 -10.74
C MET A 113 -10.74 3.06 -10.26
N LYS A 114 -11.18 3.94 -9.36
CA LYS A 114 -12.57 3.94 -8.90
C LYS A 114 -13.45 4.58 -9.98
N GLN A 115 -13.94 3.77 -10.92
CA GLN A 115 -14.73 4.20 -12.08
C GLN A 115 -16.26 4.05 -11.88
N GLU A 116 -16.76 4.11 -10.64
CA GLU A 116 -18.19 3.95 -10.33
C GLU A 116 -19.10 5.02 -10.97
N LYS A 117 -18.53 6.14 -11.41
CA LYS A 117 -19.25 7.23 -12.08
C LYS A 117 -18.78 7.46 -13.52
N LEU A 118 -18.12 6.46 -14.12
CA LEU A 118 -17.72 6.57 -15.52
C LEU A 118 -18.98 6.50 -16.40
N SER A 119 -19.17 7.48 -17.27
CA SER A 119 -20.23 7.43 -18.27
C SER A 119 -19.99 6.27 -19.24
N PRO A 120 -21.04 5.64 -19.80
CA PRO A 120 -20.86 4.62 -20.81
C PRO A 120 -20.06 5.15 -22.00
N ARG A 121 -19.23 4.28 -22.57
CA ARG A 121 -18.29 4.57 -23.64
C ARG A 121 -18.96 4.49 -25.01
N TYR A 122 -19.99 5.30 -25.22
CA TYR A 122 -20.85 5.27 -26.41
C TYR A 122 -20.09 5.28 -27.75
N THR A 123 -18.94 5.95 -27.82
CA THR A 123 -18.14 6.08 -29.06
C THR A 123 -16.96 5.12 -29.15
N THR A 124 -16.57 4.47 -28.04
CA THR A 124 -15.33 3.65 -27.98
C THR A 124 -15.57 2.21 -27.57
N ASN A 125 -16.79 1.84 -27.19
CA ASN A 125 -17.18 0.46 -26.91
C ASN A 125 -18.59 0.19 -27.45
N LEU A 126 -18.69 -0.65 -28.48
CA LEU A 126 -19.97 -1.04 -29.12
C LEU A 126 -20.94 -1.71 -28.14
N ASN A 127 -20.45 -2.33 -27.06
CA ASN A 127 -21.30 -2.96 -26.04
C ASN A 127 -21.94 -1.95 -25.08
N GLU A 128 -21.54 -0.68 -25.13
CA GLU A 128 -22.03 0.39 -24.25
C GLU A 128 -22.88 1.41 -25.01
N ILE A 129 -23.28 1.10 -26.26
CA ILE A 129 -24.13 1.97 -27.08
C ILE A 129 -25.58 1.99 -26.57
N ILE A 130 -26.27 3.09 -26.81
CA ILE A 130 -27.67 3.26 -26.43
C ILE A 130 -28.51 2.27 -27.22
N THR A 131 -29.21 1.38 -26.52
CA THR A 131 -30.15 0.42 -27.14
C THR A 131 -31.56 1.00 -27.03
N ILE A 132 -32.23 1.16 -28.17
CA ILE A 132 -33.60 1.66 -28.25
C ILE A 132 -34.50 0.43 -28.47
N HIS A 133 -35.40 0.16 -27.53
CA HIS A 133 -36.42 -0.87 -27.72
C HIS A 133 -37.67 -0.21 -28.33
N VAL A 134 -38.04 -0.66 -29.52
CA VAL A 134 -39.27 -0.25 -30.23
C VAL A 134 -40.40 -1.21 -29.89
#